data_AF-A0A1V2PFG3-F1
#
_entry.id   AF-A0A1V2PFG3-F1
#
_cell.length_a   1.000
_cell.length_b   1.000
_cell.length_c   1.000
_cell.angle_alpha   90.00
_cell.angle_beta   90.00
_cell.angle_gamma   90.00
#
_symmetry.space_group_name_H-M   'P 1'
#
loop_
_entity.id
_entity.type
_entity.pdbx_description
1 polymer ?
#
loop_
_entity_poly.entity_id
_entity_poly.type
_entity_poly.pdbx_seq_one_letter_code
_entity_poly.pdbx_strand_id
1 'polypeptide(L)'
;MKKKNFYTDVKEKTKTKARNRKAEQSDVLNEIEDGPDVVTVAGIKVDQGTNMATWVQDNVKYHLNLTYGEFHVTVEDGIKVHYFFTGMGMQIKGIRPPPDEQGRSIKWNPKTRANVNTKRMFEDLPGDVQDFIKEHWSEILK
;
A
#
# COMPACT_ATOMS: atom_id res chain seq x y z
N MET A 1 11.43 19.23 -54.22
CA MET A 1 10.48 18.56 -53.29
C MET A 1 11.12 18.47 -51.90
N LYS A 2 10.63 19.22 -50.91
CA LYS A 2 11.16 19.22 -49.53
C LYS A 2 10.42 18.16 -48.70
N LYS A 3 11.11 17.09 -48.31
CA LYS A 3 10.58 16.05 -47.40
C LYS A 3 10.51 16.63 -45.97
N LYS A 4 9.29 16.82 -45.45
CA LYS A 4 9.06 17.19 -44.04
C LYS A 4 9.33 15.96 -43.16
N ASN A 5 10.26 16.09 -42.21
CA ASN A 5 10.58 15.07 -41.21
C ASN A 5 9.42 14.95 -40.21
N PHE A 6 8.66 13.87 -40.31
CA PHE A 6 7.52 13.51 -39.45
C PHE A 6 7.90 13.13 -38.02
N TYR A 7 9.20 13.05 -37.71
CA TYR A 7 9.70 12.40 -36.48
C TYR A 7 9.85 13.34 -35.27
N THR A 8 9.81 14.66 -35.48
CA THR A 8 10.01 15.64 -34.39
C THR A 8 8.71 16.03 -33.67
N ASP A 9 7.55 15.89 -34.32
CA ASP A 9 6.25 16.35 -33.78
C ASP A 9 5.62 15.38 -32.74
N VAL A 10 6.05 14.11 -32.72
CA VAL A 10 5.51 13.10 -31.80
C VAL A 10 6.14 13.19 -30.39
N LYS A 11 7.38 13.69 -30.28
CA LYS A 11 8.10 13.77 -29.00
C LYS A 11 7.64 14.90 -28.09
N GLU A 12 7.10 15.99 -28.63
CA GLU A 12 6.58 17.09 -27.80
C GLU A 12 5.19 16.78 -27.25
N LYS A 13 4.29 16.20 -28.04
CA LYS A 13 2.95 15.80 -27.57
C LYS A 13 2.97 14.68 -26.52
N THR A 14 4.00 13.82 -26.53
CA THR A 14 4.16 12.76 -25.53
C THR A 14 4.72 13.27 -24.20
N LYS A 15 5.57 14.31 -24.20
CA LYS A 15 6.05 14.94 -22.96
C LYS A 15 4.95 15.65 -22.19
N THR A 16 4.05 16.36 -22.87
CA THR A 16 2.95 17.09 -22.20
C THR A 16 1.91 16.13 -21.61
N LYS A 17 1.62 15.01 -22.27
CA LYS A 17 0.67 14.00 -21.77
C LYS A 17 1.21 13.19 -20.57
N ALA A 18 2.52 13.01 -20.48
CA ALA A 18 3.17 12.32 -19.36
C ALA A 18 3.26 13.21 -18.10
N ARG A 19 3.36 14.53 -18.28
CA ARG A 19 3.40 15.50 -17.16
C ARG A 19 2.05 15.63 -16.46
N ASN A 20 0.94 15.59 -17.21
CA ASN A 20 -0.40 15.66 -16.63
C ASN A 20 -0.81 14.36 -15.89
N ARG A 21 -0.38 13.18 -16.37
CA ARG A 21 -0.69 11.90 -15.68
C ARG A 21 0.04 11.71 -14.36
N LYS A 22 1.17 12.40 -14.13
CA LYS A 22 1.91 12.31 -12.86
C LYS A 22 1.32 13.19 -11.76
N ALA A 23 0.64 14.28 -12.13
CA ALA A 23 -0.09 15.12 -11.19
C ALA A 23 -1.49 14.55 -10.89
N GLU A 24 -2.19 13.97 -11.88
CA GLU A 24 -3.48 13.31 -11.61
C GLU A 24 -3.37 12.00 -10.81
N GLN A 25 -2.18 11.40 -10.70
CA GLN A 25 -1.99 10.16 -9.96
C GLN A 25 -1.58 10.40 -8.48
N SER A 26 -1.30 11.65 -8.08
CA SER A 26 -1.12 12.02 -6.66
C SER A 26 -2.42 12.37 -5.97
N ASP A 27 -3.49 12.63 -6.72
CA ASP A 27 -4.75 13.19 -6.19
C ASP A 27 -5.86 12.12 -6.03
N VAL A 28 -5.52 10.83 -6.14
CA VAL A 28 -6.48 9.72 -5.99
C VAL A 28 -5.92 8.67 -5.03
N LEU A 29 -5.50 9.11 -3.85
CA LEU A 29 -5.52 8.25 -2.67
C LEU A 29 -6.66 8.76 -1.82
N ASN A 30 -7.79 8.08 -1.95
CA ASN A 30 -9.03 8.38 -1.26
C ASN A 30 -8.73 8.70 0.20
N GLU A 31 -8.93 9.96 0.58
CA GLU A 31 -9.07 10.31 1.98
C GLU A 31 -10.17 9.43 2.57
N ILE A 32 -9.96 8.92 3.79
CA ILE A 32 -11.01 8.23 4.50
C ILE A 32 -12.05 9.29 4.87
N GLU A 33 -13.20 9.20 4.20
CA GLU A 33 -14.35 10.07 4.48
C GLU A 33 -14.87 9.81 5.89
N ASP A 34 -15.37 10.86 6.55
CA ASP A 34 -15.94 10.71 7.89
C ASP A 34 -17.19 9.83 7.84
N GLY A 35 -17.22 8.82 8.72
CA GLY A 35 -18.30 7.86 8.84
C GLY A 35 -18.47 7.41 10.29
N PRO A 36 -19.59 6.73 10.63
CA PRO A 36 -19.84 6.25 11.99
C PRO A 36 -18.77 5.26 12.48
N ASP A 37 -18.13 4.56 11.55
CA ASP A 37 -17.10 3.55 11.81
C ASP A 37 -15.68 4.09 11.62
N VAL A 38 -15.51 5.42 11.53
CA VAL A 38 -14.19 6.05 11.40
C VAL A 38 -13.77 6.66 12.73
N VAL A 39 -12.61 6.24 13.22
CA VAL A 39 -12.00 6.76 14.46
C VAL A 39 -10.71 7.49 14.15
N THR A 40 -10.36 8.49 14.96
CA THR A 40 -9.06 9.15 14.87
C THR A 40 -8.12 8.56 15.92
N VAL A 41 -7.01 7.97 15.47
CA VAL A 41 -5.98 7.32 16.29
C VAL A 41 -4.67 8.06 16.04
N ALA A 42 -4.09 8.67 17.08
CA ALA A 42 -2.87 9.48 16.95
C ALA A 42 -2.90 10.52 15.80
N GLY A 43 -4.08 11.08 15.48
CA GLY A 43 -4.26 12.03 14.38
C GLY A 43 -4.46 11.41 12.99
N ILE A 44 -4.47 10.08 12.89
CA ILE A 44 -4.75 9.32 11.66
C ILE A 44 -6.19 8.83 11.68
N LYS A 45 -6.94 9.03 10.59
CA LYS A 45 -8.27 8.45 10.41
C LYS A 45 -8.15 6.96 10.09
N VAL A 46 -8.85 6.13 10.85
CA VAL A 46 -8.91 4.68 10.68
C VAL A 46 -10.37 4.31 10.44
N ASP A 47 -10.65 3.71 9.29
CA ASP A 47 -11.94 3.13 8.93
C ASP A 47 -12.03 1.68 9.44
N GLN A 48 -13.01 1.44 10.30
CA GLN A 48 -13.33 0.15 10.91
C GLN A 48 -14.62 -0.47 10.34
N GLY A 49 -15.25 0.15 9.34
CA GLY A 49 -16.53 -0.29 8.77
C GLY A 49 -16.46 -1.57 7.94
N THR A 50 -15.26 -2.08 7.68
CA THR A 50 -15.05 -3.39 7.03
C THR A 50 -14.42 -4.38 8.00
N ASN A 51 -14.30 -5.66 7.61
CA ASN A 51 -13.63 -6.68 8.42
C ASN A 51 -12.12 -6.43 8.65
N MET A 52 -11.57 -5.33 8.15
CA MET A 52 -10.14 -5.01 8.13
C MET A 52 -9.97 -3.51 8.39
N ALA A 53 -9.32 -3.15 9.50
CA ALA A 53 -9.08 -1.74 9.82
C ALA A 53 -8.19 -1.11 8.74
N THR A 54 -8.61 0.03 8.20
CA THR A 54 -8.01 0.64 7.02
C THR A 54 -7.62 2.09 7.31
N TRP A 55 -6.40 2.50 6.93
CA TRP A 55 -5.96 3.88 7.09
C TRP A 55 -5.08 4.34 5.92
N VAL A 56 -4.85 5.65 5.83
CA VAL A 56 -3.89 6.25 4.90
C VAL A 56 -2.83 6.99 5.71
N GLN A 57 -1.56 6.71 5.42
CA GLN A 57 -0.39 7.38 6.00
C GLN A 57 0.62 7.63 4.88
N ASP A 58 1.17 8.84 4.80
CA ASP A 58 2.11 9.27 3.76
C ASP A 58 1.68 8.92 2.32
N ASN A 59 0.41 9.15 1.99
CA ASN A 59 -0.17 8.82 0.69
C ASN A 59 -0.03 7.31 0.34
N VAL A 60 -0.10 6.44 1.34
CA VAL A 60 -0.14 5.00 1.16
C VAL A 60 -1.30 4.44 1.96
N LYS A 61 -2.09 3.57 1.32
CA LYS A 61 -3.22 2.91 1.96
C LYS A 61 -2.78 1.60 2.61
N TYR A 62 -3.17 1.42 3.86
CA TYR A 62 -2.86 0.26 4.68
C TYR A 62 -4.14 -0.44 5.14
N HIS A 63 -4.07 -1.77 5.25
CA HIS A 63 -5.13 -2.60 5.80
C HIS A 63 -4.56 -3.57 6.82
N LEU A 64 -5.12 -3.63 8.02
CA LEU A 64 -4.79 -4.62 9.04
C LEU A 64 -5.75 -5.80 8.93
N ASN A 65 -5.23 -6.96 8.52
CA ASN A 65 -6.01 -8.16 8.27
C ASN A 65 -5.74 -9.19 9.37
N LEU A 66 -6.78 -9.50 10.14
CA LEU A 66 -6.71 -10.42 11.29
C LEU A 66 -7.47 -11.73 11.04
N THR A 67 -7.40 -12.26 9.82
CA THR A 67 -7.99 -13.56 9.49
C THR A 67 -7.30 -14.67 10.29
N TYR A 68 -8.08 -15.62 10.81
CA TYR A 68 -7.57 -16.74 11.59
C TYR A 68 -6.43 -17.47 10.86
N GLY A 69 -5.26 -17.50 11.48
CA GLY A 69 -4.06 -18.18 10.95
C GLY A 69 -3.16 -17.33 10.05
N GLU A 70 -3.57 -16.12 9.64
CA GLU A 70 -2.81 -15.31 8.67
C GLU A 70 -2.87 -13.80 8.99
N PHE A 71 -2.29 -13.38 10.12
CA PHE A 71 -2.20 -11.96 10.44
C PHE A 71 -1.22 -11.24 9.53
N HIS A 72 -1.67 -10.19 8.88
CA HIS A 72 -0.83 -9.39 7.99
C HIS A 72 -1.33 -7.97 7.79
N VAL A 73 -0.41 -7.09 7.44
CA VAL A 73 -0.73 -5.75 6.93
C VAL A 73 -0.69 -5.81 5.40
N THR A 74 -1.70 -5.30 4.72
CA THR A 74 -1.68 -5.10 3.27
C THR A 74 -1.40 -3.63 2.97
N VAL A 75 -0.41 -3.38 2.12
CA VAL A 75 -0.10 -2.06 1.57
C VAL A 75 -0.60 -1.98 0.14
N GLU A 76 -1.38 -0.95 -0.18
CA GLU A 76 -1.85 -0.67 -1.55
C GLU A 76 -1.19 0.60 -2.12
N ASP A 77 -0.01 0.45 -2.71
CA ASP A 77 0.66 1.51 -3.49
C ASP A 77 0.93 1.04 -4.93
N GLY A 78 -0.15 0.95 -5.71
CA GLY A 78 -0.15 0.40 -7.07
C GLY A 78 0.07 -1.12 -7.17
N ILE A 79 0.81 -1.73 -6.24
CA ILE A 79 0.92 -3.17 -6.03
C ILE A 79 0.52 -3.48 -4.60
N LYS A 80 -0.33 -4.50 -4.42
CA LYS A 80 -0.66 -5.03 -3.11
C LYS A 80 0.51 -5.84 -2.55
N VAL A 81 0.98 -5.50 -1.37
CA VAL A 81 2.06 -6.21 -0.66
C VAL A 81 1.56 -6.59 0.74
N HIS A 82 1.73 -7.85 1.12
CA HIS A 82 1.32 -8.41 2.41
C HIS A 82 2.53 -8.59 3.31
N TYR A 83 2.45 -8.06 4.54
CA TYR A 83 3.48 -8.08 5.55
C TYR A 83 3.00 -8.93 6.74
N PHE A 84 3.54 -10.13 6.89
CA PHE A 84 3.02 -11.13 7.82
C PHE A 84 3.63 -11.00 9.22
N PHE A 85 2.80 -11.24 10.24
CA PHE A 85 3.22 -11.25 11.64
C PHE A 85 2.43 -12.24 12.50
N THR A 86 2.85 -12.36 13.75
CA THR A 86 2.14 -13.00 14.86
C THR A 86 2.16 -12.09 16.07
N GLY A 87 1.37 -12.42 17.10
CA GLY A 87 1.25 -11.58 18.29
C GLY A 87 0.30 -10.40 18.06
N MET A 88 0.19 -9.55 19.08
CA MET A 88 -0.74 -8.43 19.14
C MET A 88 -0.07 -7.24 19.82
N GLY A 89 -0.37 -6.01 19.38
CA GLY A 89 0.23 -4.78 19.90
C GLY A 89 1.75 -4.85 20.02
N MET A 90 2.28 -4.48 21.18
CA MET A 90 3.73 -4.51 21.43
C MET A 90 4.39 -5.90 21.31
N GLN A 91 3.61 -6.98 21.31
CA GLN A 91 4.12 -8.35 21.15
C GLN A 91 4.22 -8.79 19.68
N ILE A 92 3.86 -7.91 18.73
CA ILE A 92 3.94 -8.22 17.30
C ILE A 92 5.37 -8.59 16.91
N LYS A 93 5.49 -9.73 16.24
CA LYS A 93 6.73 -10.23 15.63
C LYS A 93 6.44 -10.64 14.21
N GLY A 94 7.23 -10.17 13.26
CA GLY A 94 7.10 -10.60 11.87
C GLY A 94 7.38 -12.09 11.74
N ILE A 95 6.60 -12.71 10.87
CA ILE A 95 6.81 -14.09 10.48
C ILE A 95 7.21 -14.11 9.03
N ARG A 96 8.14 -15.02 8.70
CA ARG A 96 8.33 -15.36 7.30
C ARG A 96 7.06 -16.09 6.83
N PRO A 97 6.56 -15.79 5.63
CA PRO A 97 5.59 -16.67 4.98
C PRO A 97 6.13 -18.10 5.00
N PRO A 98 5.28 -19.14 5.04
CA PRO A 98 5.74 -20.52 4.92
C PRO A 98 6.65 -20.69 3.69
N PRO A 99 7.70 -21.54 3.71
CA PRO A 99 8.66 -21.66 2.59
C PRO A 99 8.01 -22.00 1.25
N ASP A 100 6.89 -22.71 1.28
CA ASP A 100 6.07 -23.01 0.11
C ASP A 100 5.32 -21.78 -0.40
N GLU A 101 5.06 -20.77 0.42
CA GLU A 101 4.47 -19.50 -0.01
C GLU A 101 5.50 -18.41 -0.33
N GLN A 102 6.73 -18.58 0.14
CA GLN A 102 7.84 -17.67 -0.15
C GLN A 102 8.11 -17.65 -1.66
N GLY A 103 7.93 -16.50 -2.31
CA GLY A 103 8.20 -16.30 -3.73
C GLY A 103 7.12 -16.83 -4.70
N ARG A 104 6.01 -17.42 -4.23
CA ARG A 104 4.91 -17.82 -5.14
C ARG A 104 4.08 -16.63 -5.63
N SER A 105 4.03 -15.54 -4.87
CA SER A 105 3.33 -14.31 -5.24
C SER A 105 4.25 -13.34 -5.98
N ILE A 106 4.89 -13.83 -7.04
CA ILE A 106 5.62 -12.97 -7.97
C ILE A 106 4.59 -12.34 -8.91
N LYS A 107 4.29 -11.06 -8.70
CA LYS A 107 3.44 -10.30 -9.61
C LYS A 107 4.29 -9.54 -10.60
N TRP A 108 3.98 -9.65 -11.88
CA TRP A 108 4.56 -8.79 -12.89
C TRP A 108 4.14 -7.34 -12.64
N ASN A 109 5.11 -6.46 -12.46
CA ASN A 109 4.89 -5.03 -12.37
C ASN A 109 5.11 -4.38 -13.74
N PRO A 110 4.06 -3.92 -14.45
CA PRO A 110 4.21 -3.27 -15.74
C PRO A 110 4.92 -1.90 -15.65
N LYS A 111 4.91 -1.24 -14.48
CA LYS A 111 5.59 0.05 -14.27
C LYS A 111 7.11 -0.11 -14.22
N THR A 112 7.60 -1.13 -13.52
CA THR A 112 9.04 -1.39 -13.36
C THR A 112 9.58 -2.45 -14.31
N ARG A 113 8.70 -3.13 -15.06
CA ARG A 113 9.03 -4.28 -15.91
C ARG A 113 9.81 -5.36 -15.16
N ALA A 114 9.43 -5.59 -13.91
CA ALA A 114 10.07 -6.55 -13.03
C ALA A 114 9.04 -7.39 -12.28
N ASN A 115 9.49 -8.56 -11.87
CA ASN A 115 8.79 -9.46 -10.97
C ASN A 115 8.94 -8.94 -9.53
N VAL A 116 7.83 -8.63 -8.88
CA VAL A 116 7.82 -8.08 -7.51
C VAL A 116 7.30 -9.13 -6.55
N ASN A 117 8.06 -9.38 -5.47
CA ASN A 117 7.60 -10.22 -4.36
C ASN A 117 6.62 -9.43 -3.50
N THR A 118 5.39 -9.93 -3.37
CA THR A 118 4.31 -9.29 -2.62
C THR A 118 4.09 -9.89 -1.23
N LYS A 119 4.93 -10.82 -0.77
CA LYS A 119 4.88 -11.37 0.59
C LYS A 119 6.17 -11.03 1.34
N ARG A 120 6.06 -10.36 2.48
CA ARG A 120 7.17 -9.79 3.27
C ARG A 120 6.97 -10.03 4.77
N MET A 121 8.01 -9.79 5.57
CA MET A 121 7.91 -9.80 7.03
C MET A 121 7.40 -8.44 7.52
N PHE A 122 6.75 -8.39 8.67
CA PHE A 122 6.28 -7.13 9.26
C PHE A 122 7.39 -6.10 9.48
N GLU A 123 8.61 -6.52 9.80
CA GLU A 123 9.75 -5.63 9.96
C GLU A 123 10.17 -4.90 8.66
N ASP A 124 9.67 -5.35 7.50
CA ASP A 124 9.90 -4.68 6.21
C ASP A 124 8.97 -3.47 5.98
N LEU A 125 8.00 -3.20 6.88
CA LEU A 125 7.17 -1.99 6.85
C LEU A 125 7.98 -0.75 7.24
N PRO A 126 7.57 0.46 6.82
CA PRO A 126 8.06 1.71 7.41
C PRO A 126 7.95 1.69 8.94
N GLY A 127 8.99 2.16 9.64
CA GLY A 127 9.09 2.03 11.10
C GLY A 127 7.96 2.74 11.85
N ASP A 128 7.59 3.92 11.38
CA ASP A 128 6.45 4.70 11.87
C ASP A 128 5.10 3.96 11.73
N VAL A 129 4.89 3.22 10.64
CA VAL A 129 3.71 2.36 10.47
C VAL A 129 3.76 1.17 11.43
N GLN A 130 4.94 0.59 11.66
CA GLN A 130 5.09 -0.49 12.65
C GLN A 130 4.76 -0.01 14.06
N ASP A 131 5.27 1.15 14.44
CA ASP A 131 5.07 1.75 15.75
C ASP A 131 3.60 2.14 15.94
N PHE A 132 2.97 2.79 14.96
CA PHE A 132 1.55 3.10 14.97
C PHE A 132 0.68 1.86 15.27
N ILE A 133 0.91 0.75 14.56
CA ILE A 133 0.15 -0.49 14.76
C ILE A 133 0.39 -1.07 16.15
N LYS A 134 1.64 -1.09 16.61
CA LYS A 134 2.02 -1.70 17.89
C LYS A 134 1.48 -0.91 19.08
N GLU A 135 1.60 0.41 19.03
CA GLU A 135 1.21 1.32 20.11
C GLU A 135 -0.31 1.51 20.19
N HIS A 136 -1.00 1.51 19.05
CA HIS A 136 -2.44 1.80 18.99
C HIS A 136 -3.33 0.60 18.63
N TRP A 137 -2.82 -0.62 18.82
CA TRP A 137 -3.50 -1.86 18.46
C TRP A 137 -4.98 -1.92 18.88
N SER A 138 -5.28 -1.60 20.13
CA SER A 138 -6.64 -1.64 20.67
C SER A 138 -7.54 -0.52 20.15
N GLU A 139 -6.98 0.62 19.77
CA GLU A 139 -7.73 1.75 19.21
C GLU A 139 -8.08 1.50 17.74
N ILE A 140 -7.14 0.88 17.00
CA ILE A 140 -7.30 0.51 15.57
C ILE A 140 -8.40 -0.55 15.38
N LEU A 141 -8.62 -1.43 16.37
CA LEU A 141 -9.52 -2.60 16.27
C LEU A 141 -10.83 -2.46 17.05
N LYS A 142 -11.20 -1.24 17.41
CA LYS A 142 -12.32 -0.97 18.31
C LYS A 142 -13.68 -1.31 17.70
#